data_AF-A0A268ERU7-F1
#
_entry.id   AF-A0A268ERU7-F1
#
_cell.length_a   1.000
_cell.length_b   1.000
_cell.length_c   1.000
_cell.angle_alpha   90.00
_cell.angle_beta   90.00
_cell.angle_gamma   90.00
#
_symmetry.space_group_name_H-M   'P 1'
#
loop_
_entity.id
_entity.type
_entity.pdbx_description
1 polymer ?
#
loop_
_entity_poly.entity_id
_entity_poly.type
_entity_poly.pdbx_seq_one_letter_code
_entity_poly.pdbx_strand_id
1 'polypeptide(L)'
;MSLKWLDWAKEMQAIAQAGLAYTKDVYDEERFEQLRNLSITIMQEYTDAGSDKIRELFADERGYPTPKVDIRGVIFQEDSVLLVKEKADGAWALPGGWADIGLSPAEVAVKEVREESGYEVQAVRLLAVLDKKFHAHPPSPHHVYKMFIHCSIVGGGAKTGVETSEVGFFKMDELPPLSEERNTKAQIARLFEYAKNPELPVWFD
;
A
#
# COMPACT_ATOMS: atom_id res chain seq x y z
N MET A 1 -10.12 -11.95 -12.89
CA MET A 1 -11.58 -12.01 -12.63
C MET A 1 -11.86 -11.15 -11.41
N SER A 2 -12.84 -10.25 -11.47
CA SER A 2 -13.28 -9.50 -10.28
C SER A 2 -13.90 -10.49 -9.29
N LEU A 3 -13.37 -10.53 -8.07
CA LEU A 3 -13.90 -11.34 -6.97
C LEU A 3 -15.05 -10.57 -6.32
N LYS A 4 -16.23 -10.57 -6.94
CA LYS A 4 -17.39 -9.79 -6.48
C LYS A 4 -17.74 -10.02 -5.01
N TRP A 5 -17.56 -11.25 -4.52
CA TRP A 5 -17.79 -11.60 -3.12
C TRP A 5 -16.89 -10.79 -2.16
N LEU A 6 -15.64 -10.52 -2.57
CA LEU A 6 -14.68 -9.77 -1.77
C LEU A 6 -15.06 -8.29 -1.74
N ASP A 7 -15.50 -7.75 -2.87
CA ASP A 7 -16.02 -6.38 -2.94
C ASP A 7 -17.26 -6.22 -2.03
N TRP A 8 -18.20 -7.16 -2.07
CA TRP A 8 -19.38 -7.15 -1.21
C TRP A 8 -19.03 -7.29 0.28
N ALA A 9 -18.11 -8.18 0.63
CA ALA A 9 -17.65 -8.33 2.01
C ALA A 9 -17.07 -7.01 2.54
N LYS A 10 -16.20 -6.36 1.74
CA LYS A 10 -15.56 -5.08 2.08
C LYS A 10 -16.58 -3.97 2.26
N GLU A 11 -17.54 -3.85 1.35
CA GLU A 11 -18.61 -2.85 1.42
C GLU A 11 -19.50 -3.08 2.66
N MET A 12 -19.94 -4.31 2.88
CA MET A 12 -20.74 -4.68 4.06
C MET A 12 -20.00 -4.37 5.36
N GLN A 13 -18.71 -4.69 5.42
CA GLN A 13 -17.89 -4.41 6.58
C GLN A 13 -17.72 -2.91 6.82
N ALA A 14 -17.50 -2.13 5.76
CA ALA A 14 -17.39 -0.68 5.87
C ALA A 14 -18.70 -0.05 6.38
N ILE A 15 -19.85 -0.50 5.88
CA ILE A 15 -21.16 -0.03 6.35
C ILE A 15 -21.37 -0.40 7.82
N ALA A 16 -21.09 -1.65 8.20
CA ALA A 16 -21.23 -2.11 9.57
C ALA A 16 -20.34 -1.32 10.54
N GLN A 17 -19.06 -1.12 10.20
CA GLN A 17 -18.12 -0.36 11.01
C GLN A 17 -18.52 1.12 11.14
N ALA A 18 -18.97 1.75 10.04
CA ALA A 18 -19.47 3.13 10.08
C ALA A 18 -20.72 3.26 10.97
N GLY A 19 -21.64 2.30 10.88
CA GLY A 19 -22.82 2.24 11.73
C GLY A 19 -22.45 2.16 13.22
N LEU A 20 -21.54 1.25 13.57
CA LEU A 20 -21.05 1.08 14.96
C LEU A 20 -20.27 2.28 15.48
N ALA A 21 -19.62 3.03 14.61
CA ALA A 21 -18.89 4.25 15.00
C ALA A 21 -19.82 5.40 15.40
N TYR A 22 -21.04 5.46 14.86
CA TYR A 22 -21.91 6.64 15.00
C TYR A 22 -23.25 6.38 15.67
N THR A 23 -23.74 5.14 15.67
CA THR A 23 -25.02 4.82 16.30
C THR A 23 -25.00 5.11 17.79
N LYS A 24 -26.17 5.49 18.30
CA LYS A 24 -26.44 5.63 19.74
C LYS A 24 -27.63 4.77 20.17
N ASP A 25 -28.25 4.06 19.23
CA ASP A 25 -29.39 3.18 19.45
C ASP A 25 -28.89 1.73 19.60
N VAL A 26 -29.29 1.08 20.69
CA VAL A 26 -28.84 -0.27 21.05
C VAL A 26 -29.33 -1.35 20.10
N TYR A 27 -30.47 -1.14 19.44
CA TYR A 27 -30.99 -2.09 18.45
C TYR A 27 -30.26 -1.95 17.12
N ASP A 28 -29.89 -0.73 16.74
CA ASP A 28 -29.05 -0.50 15.57
C ASP A 28 -27.62 -1.01 15.79
N GLU A 29 -27.07 -0.85 17.00
CA GLU A 29 -25.78 -1.44 17.37
C GLU A 29 -25.78 -2.97 17.15
N GLU A 30 -26.80 -3.67 17.63
CA GLU A 30 -26.95 -5.11 17.41
C GLU A 30 -27.03 -5.47 15.91
N ARG A 31 -27.79 -4.69 15.12
CA ARG A 31 -27.91 -4.91 13.66
C ARG A 31 -26.57 -4.71 12.94
N PHE A 32 -25.80 -3.70 13.31
CA PHE A 32 -24.50 -3.47 12.69
C PHE A 32 -23.48 -4.54 13.11
N GLU A 33 -23.51 -5.04 14.35
CA GLU A 33 -22.70 -6.21 14.73
C GLU A 33 -23.10 -7.47 13.94
N GLN A 34 -24.40 -7.66 13.65
CA GLN A 34 -24.84 -8.77 12.78
C GLN A 34 -24.28 -8.62 11.35
N LEU A 35 -24.29 -7.42 10.78
CA LEU A 35 -23.70 -7.15 9.46
C LEU A 35 -22.17 -7.36 9.45
N ARG A 36 -21.47 -6.93 10.50
CA ARG A 36 -20.03 -7.18 10.67
C ARG A 36 -19.74 -8.68 10.75
N ASN A 37 -20.52 -9.44 11.50
CA ASN A 37 -20.32 -10.89 11.58
C ASN A 37 -20.61 -11.59 10.25
N LEU A 38 -21.61 -11.13 9.50
CA LEU A 38 -21.90 -11.67 8.16
C LEU A 38 -20.75 -11.41 7.17
N SER A 39 -20.14 -10.22 7.21
CA SER A 39 -18.97 -9.90 6.37
C SER A 39 -17.78 -10.83 6.68
N ILE A 40 -17.54 -11.13 7.96
CA ILE A 40 -16.52 -12.08 8.41
C ILE A 40 -16.85 -13.50 7.91
N THR A 41 -18.10 -13.93 7.99
CA THR A 41 -18.53 -15.24 7.47
C THR A 41 -18.29 -15.37 5.96
N ILE A 42 -18.55 -14.31 5.19
CA ILE A 42 -18.22 -14.32 3.75
C ILE A 42 -16.72 -14.51 3.54
N MET A 43 -15.87 -13.82 4.31
CA MET A 43 -14.42 -13.99 4.22
C MET A 43 -13.98 -15.41 4.59
N GLN A 44 -14.59 -16.03 5.60
CA GLN A 44 -14.30 -17.41 6.02
C GLN A 44 -14.69 -18.44 4.96
N GLU A 45 -15.81 -18.24 4.28
CA GLU A 45 -16.31 -19.19 3.28
C GLU A 45 -15.42 -19.23 2.02
N TYR A 46 -14.84 -18.09 1.67
CA TYR A 46 -14.08 -17.93 0.42
C TYR A 46 -12.57 -17.82 0.62
N THR A 47 -12.06 -18.02 1.84
CA THR A 47 -10.62 -18.05 2.14
C THR A 47 -10.29 -19.16 3.13
N ASP A 48 -9.05 -19.68 3.07
CA ASP A 48 -8.57 -20.67 4.05
C ASP A 48 -8.11 -20.02 5.39
N ALA A 49 -8.49 -18.77 5.64
CA ALA A 49 -8.06 -18.03 6.82
C ALA A 49 -8.96 -18.34 8.03
N GLY A 50 -8.34 -18.58 9.18
CA GLY A 50 -9.05 -18.77 10.44
C GLY A 50 -9.80 -17.51 10.88
N SER A 51 -10.89 -17.71 11.64
CA SER A 51 -11.77 -16.66 12.16
C SER A 51 -11.04 -15.52 12.85
N ASP A 52 -10.06 -15.84 13.70
CA ASP A 52 -9.32 -14.86 14.49
C ASP A 52 -8.48 -13.96 13.59
N LYS A 53 -7.80 -14.54 12.60
CA LYS A 53 -7.00 -13.81 11.61
C LYS A 53 -7.87 -12.90 10.74
N ILE A 54 -9.06 -13.36 10.35
CA ILE A 54 -10.01 -12.52 9.60
C ILE A 54 -10.47 -11.37 10.47
N ARG A 55 -10.85 -11.62 11.74
CA ARG A 55 -11.28 -10.55 12.65
C ARG A 55 -10.19 -9.50 12.81
N GLU A 56 -8.98 -9.92 13.14
CA GLU A 56 -7.83 -9.05 13.34
C GLU A 56 -7.53 -8.19 12.10
N LEU A 57 -7.45 -8.82 10.91
CA LEU A 57 -7.05 -8.11 9.69
C LEU A 57 -8.18 -7.32 9.03
N PHE A 58 -9.44 -7.70 9.22
CA PHE A 58 -10.55 -7.19 8.43
C PHE A 58 -11.59 -6.42 9.26
N ALA A 59 -11.74 -6.72 10.54
CA ALA A 59 -12.90 -6.30 11.32
C ALA A 59 -12.64 -5.66 12.68
N ASP A 60 -11.38 -5.51 13.10
CA ASP A 60 -11.04 -4.99 14.43
C ASP A 60 -10.87 -3.46 14.50
N GLU A 61 -10.94 -2.77 13.34
CA GLU A 61 -10.87 -1.31 13.31
C GLU A 61 -12.11 -0.64 13.93
N ARG A 62 -11.86 0.48 14.60
CA ARG A 62 -12.88 1.33 15.24
C ARG A 62 -12.93 2.70 14.57
N GLY A 63 -14.08 3.35 14.69
CA GLY A 63 -14.34 4.61 14.01
C GLY A 63 -14.73 4.41 12.54
N TYR A 64 -14.82 5.50 11.79
CA TYR A 64 -15.24 5.44 10.39
C TYR A 64 -14.18 4.76 9.52
N PRO A 65 -14.55 3.76 8.70
CA PRO A 65 -13.61 3.08 7.84
C PRO A 65 -13.17 4.01 6.71
N THR A 66 -11.87 4.00 6.42
CA THR A 66 -11.28 4.73 5.30
C THR A 66 -10.34 3.80 4.53
N PRO A 67 -10.02 4.11 3.26
CA PRO A 67 -8.89 3.50 2.58
C PRO A 67 -7.62 3.61 3.43
N LYS A 68 -6.86 2.51 3.55
CA LYS A 68 -5.51 2.57 4.11
C LYS A 68 -4.60 3.36 3.17
N VAL A 69 -3.52 3.92 3.70
CA VAL A 69 -2.54 4.67 2.93
C VAL A 69 -1.21 3.90 2.90
N ASP A 70 -0.73 3.60 1.70
CA ASP A 70 0.60 3.05 1.41
C ASP A 70 1.44 4.15 0.75
N ILE A 71 2.68 4.31 1.18
CA ILE A 71 3.63 5.29 0.65
C ILE A 71 4.78 4.55 -0.02
N ARG A 72 5.16 4.98 -1.22
CA ARG A 72 6.31 4.47 -1.97
C ARG A 72 7.31 5.58 -2.26
N GLY A 73 8.52 5.43 -1.75
CA GLY A 73 9.65 6.29 -2.09
C GLY A 73 10.17 5.95 -3.48
N VAL A 74 10.18 6.93 -4.38
CA VAL A 74 10.68 6.79 -5.74
C VAL A 74 11.99 7.56 -5.84
N ILE A 75 13.07 6.85 -6.13
CA ILE A 75 14.40 7.45 -6.24
C ILE A 75 14.97 7.05 -7.59
N PHE A 76 15.32 8.04 -8.39
CA PHE A 76 16.02 7.85 -9.65
C PHE A 76 17.50 8.17 -9.48
N GLN A 77 18.34 7.34 -10.08
CA GLN A 77 19.76 7.61 -10.27
C GLN A 77 20.09 7.27 -11.72
N GLU A 78 20.49 8.28 -12.49
CA GLU A 78 20.66 8.18 -13.94
C GLU A 78 19.37 7.63 -14.60
N ASP A 79 19.47 6.53 -15.36
CA ASP A 79 18.35 5.86 -16.03
C ASP A 79 17.79 4.66 -15.22
N SER A 80 18.04 4.63 -13.91
CA SER A 80 17.64 3.53 -13.03
C SER A 80 16.78 4.00 -11.86
N VAL A 81 15.93 3.11 -11.35
CA VAL A 81 15.10 3.33 -10.15
C VAL A 81 15.60 2.45 -8.99
N LEU A 82 15.60 3.01 -7.79
CA LEU A 82 15.91 2.27 -6.57
C LEU A 82 14.80 1.27 -6.26
N LEU A 83 15.17 0.01 -6.06
CA LEU A 83 14.32 -1.04 -5.54
C LEU A 83 15.01 -1.75 -4.37
N VAL A 84 14.20 -2.33 -3.50
CA VAL A 84 14.62 -3.21 -2.40
C VAL A 84 13.95 -4.56 -2.55
N LYS A 85 14.64 -5.62 -2.10
CA LYS A 85 14.13 -6.99 -2.16
C LYS A 85 13.52 -7.41 -0.83
N GLU A 86 12.22 -7.63 -0.86
CA GLU A 86 11.38 -7.99 0.29
C GLU A 86 11.70 -9.42 0.75
N LYS A 87 11.94 -9.62 2.05
CA LYS A 87 12.15 -10.99 2.59
C LYS A 87 10.88 -11.83 2.54
N ALA A 88 9.71 -11.19 2.58
CA ALA A 88 8.41 -11.86 2.66
C ALA A 88 8.06 -12.67 1.41
N ASP A 89 8.35 -12.12 0.22
CA ASP A 89 8.02 -12.76 -1.07
C ASP A 89 9.26 -12.96 -1.98
N GLY A 90 10.43 -12.49 -1.58
CA GLY A 90 11.66 -12.60 -2.36
C GLY A 90 11.67 -11.77 -3.64
N ALA A 91 10.71 -10.85 -3.81
CA ALA A 91 10.56 -10.01 -4.98
C ALA A 91 10.92 -8.55 -4.67
N TRP A 92 10.96 -7.70 -5.70
CA TRP A 92 11.47 -6.33 -5.59
C TRP A 92 10.36 -5.29 -5.60
N ALA A 93 10.52 -4.28 -4.75
CA ALA A 93 9.60 -3.16 -4.66
C ALA A 93 10.33 -1.83 -4.49
N LEU A 94 9.65 -0.73 -4.79
CA LEU A 94 10.01 0.59 -4.33
C LEU A 94 10.00 0.58 -2.79
N PRO A 95 10.99 1.20 -2.14
CA PRO A 95 11.01 1.30 -0.70
C PRO A 95 9.72 1.93 -0.18
N GLY A 96 9.14 1.39 0.88
CA GLY A 96 7.90 1.92 1.42
C GLY A 96 6.94 0.91 2.01
N GLY A 97 5.92 1.43 2.68
CA GLY A 97 4.92 0.62 3.35
C GLY A 97 3.74 1.46 3.83
N TRP A 98 3.07 0.97 4.88
CA TRP A 98 1.93 1.65 5.48
C TRP A 98 2.31 3.00 6.06
N ALA A 99 1.44 3.99 5.93
CA ALA A 99 1.64 5.29 6.55
C ALA A 99 1.41 5.22 8.07
N ASP A 100 2.42 5.61 8.85
CA ASP A 100 2.35 5.66 10.30
C ASP A 100 1.54 6.87 10.81
N ILE A 101 0.77 6.65 11.89
CA ILE A 101 0.08 7.73 12.59
C ILE A 101 1.13 8.69 13.18
N GLY A 102 0.96 9.98 12.90
CA GLY A 102 1.84 11.04 13.40
C GLY A 102 2.97 11.43 12.44
N LEU A 103 3.13 10.73 11.31
CA LEU A 103 4.04 11.12 10.25
C LEU A 103 3.28 11.68 9.05
N SER A 104 3.82 12.72 8.43
CA SER A 104 3.37 13.18 7.11
C SER A 104 3.77 12.19 6.02
N PRO A 105 3.11 12.19 4.84
CA PRO A 105 3.49 11.32 3.73
C PRO A 105 4.96 11.44 3.33
N ALA A 106 5.51 12.66 3.38
CA ALA A 106 6.92 12.92 3.10
C ALA A 106 7.84 12.27 4.15
N GLU A 107 7.51 12.38 5.43
CA GLU A 107 8.28 11.75 6.52
C GLU A 107 8.27 10.23 6.43
N VAL A 108 7.12 9.63 6.08
CA VAL A 108 7.04 8.18 5.84
C VAL A 108 7.96 7.78 4.69
N ALA A 109 7.91 8.47 3.54
CA ALA A 109 8.78 8.15 2.42
C ALA A 109 10.27 8.24 2.78
N VAL A 110 10.67 9.27 3.55
CA VAL A 110 12.07 9.42 4.00
C VAL A 110 12.45 8.33 5.00
N LYS A 111 11.58 8.02 5.97
CA LYS A 111 11.79 6.96 6.97
C LYS A 111 12.01 5.61 6.29
N GLU A 112 11.07 5.20 5.43
CA GLU A 112 11.11 3.86 4.81
C GLU A 112 12.31 3.71 3.89
N VAL A 113 12.61 4.72 3.06
CA VAL A 113 13.82 4.67 2.20
C VAL A 113 15.08 4.48 3.04
N ARG A 114 15.21 5.19 4.17
CA ARG A 114 16.36 5.05 5.05
C ARG A 114 16.44 3.66 5.69
N GLU A 115 15.31 3.16 6.20
CA GLU A 115 15.25 1.88 6.93
C GLU A 115 15.48 0.67 6.01
N GLU A 116 14.98 0.72 4.79
CA GLU A 116 14.99 -0.40 3.86
C GLU A 116 16.19 -0.41 2.90
N SER A 117 16.76 0.77 2.60
CA SER A 117 17.84 0.92 1.61
C SER A 117 19.13 1.53 2.15
N GLY A 118 19.10 2.14 3.34
CA GLY A 118 20.26 2.81 3.94
C GLY A 118 20.58 4.20 3.37
N TYR A 119 19.86 4.64 2.33
CA TYR A 119 20.04 5.99 1.77
C TYR A 119 19.33 7.05 2.62
N GLU A 120 20.00 8.19 2.80
CA GLU A 120 19.37 9.38 3.35
C GLU A 120 18.84 10.21 2.19
N VAL A 121 17.56 10.55 2.24
CA VAL A 121 16.86 11.24 1.16
C VAL A 121 16.07 12.42 1.68
N GLN A 122 15.77 13.37 0.79
CA GLN A 122 14.74 14.38 1.01
C GLN A 122 13.56 14.10 0.07
N ALA A 123 12.33 14.24 0.56
CA ALA A 123 11.14 14.20 -0.28
C ALA A 123 11.08 15.47 -1.14
N VAL A 124 10.91 15.31 -2.45
CA VAL A 124 10.94 16.40 -3.43
C VAL A 124 9.53 16.76 -3.88
N ARG A 125 8.77 15.78 -4.35
CA ARG A 125 7.40 16.00 -4.86
C ARG A 125 6.57 14.74 -4.89
N LEU A 126 5.26 14.90 -4.83
CA LEU A 126 4.30 13.84 -5.09
C LEU A 126 4.25 13.54 -6.59
N LEU A 127 4.36 12.27 -6.97
CA LEU A 127 4.26 11.81 -8.36
C LEU A 127 2.88 11.24 -8.66
N ALA A 128 2.32 10.46 -7.75
CA ALA A 128 1.03 9.82 -7.96
C ALA A 128 0.25 9.56 -6.66
N VAL A 129 -1.07 9.50 -6.76
CA VAL A 129 -2.01 8.99 -5.75
C VAL A 129 -2.95 8.04 -6.46
N LEU A 130 -2.82 6.75 -6.19
CA LEU A 130 -3.49 5.71 -6.96
C LEU A 130 -4.32 4.80 -6.05
N ASP A 131 -5.53 4.47 -6.45
CA ASP A 131 -6.30 3.41 -5.82
C ASP A 131 -5.77 2.04 -6.29
N LYS A 132 -5.30 1.23 -5.33
CA LYS A 132 -4.83 -0.14 -5.58
C LYS A 132 -5.84 -0.96 -6.39
N LYS A 133 -7.14 -0.67 -6.29
CA LYS A 133 -8.22 -1.34 -7.04
C LYS A 133 -8.16 -1.11 -8.56
N PHE A 134 -7.67 0.03 -9.03
CA PHE A 134 -7.64 0.37 -10.46
C PHE A 134 -6.37 -0.10 -11.18
N HIS A 135 -5.46 -0.75 -10.44
CA HIS A 135 -4.24 -1.33 -10.98
C HIS A 135 -4.25 -2.85 -10.85
N ALA A 136 -3.41 -3.53 -11.64
CA ALA A 136 -3.35 -4.98 -11.73
C ALA A 136 -2.67 -5.66 -10.52
N HIS A 137 -2.94 -5.17 -9.31
CA HIS A 137 -2.49 -5.79 -8.06
C HIS A 137 -3.29 -7.07 -7.76
N PRO A 138 -2.71 -8.02 -7.00
CA PRO A 138 -3.45 -9.16 -6.48
C PRO A 138 -4.60 -8.73 -5.53
N PRO A 139 -5.63 -9.58 -5.38
CA PRO A 139 -6.74 -9.34 -4.44
C PRO A 139 -6.24 -9.06 -3.02
N SER A 140 -6.92 -8.16 -2.31
CA SER A 140 -6.54 -7.77 -0.94
C SER A 140 -7.78 -7.47 -0.09
N PRO A 141 -7.76 -7.86 1.20
CA PRO A 141 -8.83 -7.52 2.13
C PRO A 141 -8.96 -6.00 2.32
N HIS A 142 -7.87 -5.25 2.15
CA HIS A 142 -7.86 -3.80 2.33
C HIS A 142 -8.19 -3.05 1.04
N HIS A 143 -8.86 -1.91 1.18
CA HIS A 143 -8.91 -0.89 0.14
C HIS A 143 -7.80 0.12 0.44
N VAL A 144 -6.97 0.48 -0.55
CA VAL A 144 -5.68 1.15 -0.33
C VAL A 144 -5.44 2.24 -1.34
N TYR A 145 -5.13 3.45 -0.87
CA TYR A 145 -4.54 4.51 -1.67
C TYR A 145 -3.01 4.45 -1.57
N LYS A 146 -2.35 4.45 -2.71
CA LYS A 146 -0.89 4.34 -2.85
C LYS A 146 -0.35 5.68 -3.31
N MET A 147 0.46 6.33 -2.48
CA MET A 147 1.12 7.58 -2.84
C MET A 147 2.56 7.31 -3.24
N PHE A 148 2.97 7.81 -4.40
CA PHE A 148 4.34 7.67 -4.90
C PHE A 148 5.04 9.02 -4.76
N ILE A 149 6.09 9.08 -3.94
CA ILE A 149 6.78 10.32 -3.59
C ILE A 149 8.19 10.25 -4.14
N HIS A 150 8.53 11.21 -5.02
CA HIS A 150 9.89 11.36 -5.49
C HIS A 150 10.80 11.85 -4.37
N CYS A 151 11.91 11.17 -4.16
CA CYS A 151 12.93 11.55 -3.20
C CYS A 151 14.30 11.66 -3.89
N SER A 152 15.12 12.60 -3.44
CA SER A 152 16.51 12.75 -3.91
C SER A 152 17.48 12.36 -2.80
N ILE A 153 18.51 11.60 -3.16
CA ILE A 153 19.59 11.21 -2.23
C ILE A 153 20.37 12.45 -1.80
N VAL A 154 20.56 12.59 -0.49
CA VAL A 154 21.38 13.63 0.14
C VAL A 154 22.54 13.04 0.96
N GLY A 155 22.54 11.73 1.18
CA GLY A 155 23.58 11.03 1.94
C GLY A 155 23.30 9.53 2.08
N GLY A 156 24.02 8.89 3.00
CA GLY A 156 23.90 7.46 3.25
C GLY A 156 24.50 6.59 2.14
N GLY A 157 24.11 5.31 2.13
CA GLY A 157 24.61 4.33 1.18
C GLY A 157 23.86 3.00 1.30
N ALA A 158 23.92 2.18 0.25
CA ALA A 158 23.22 0.91 0.18
C ALA A 158 23.49 0.03 1.43
N LYS A 159 22.43 -0.20 2.19
CA LYS A 159 22.41 -1.06 3.37
C LYS A 159 21.02 -1.68 3.50
N THR A 160 20.98 -2.97 3.77
CA THR A 160 19.72 -3.70 3.93
C THR A 160 19.12 -3.46 5.31
N GLY A 161 17.78 -3.52 5.36
CA GLY A 161 16.99 -3.36 6.57
C GLY A 161 16.63 -4.68 7.24
N VAL A 162 15.75 -4.59 8.23
CA VAL A 162 15.18 -5.76 8.92
C VAL A 162 14.31 -6.58 7.96
N GLU A 163 13.55 -5.91 7.10
CA GLU A 163 12.58 -6.55 6.19
C GLU A 163 13.10 -6.75 4.77
N THR A 164 14.20 -6.07 4.41
CA THR A 164 14.81 -6.15 3.08
C THR A 164 16.11 -6.94 3.09
N SER A 165 16.35 -7.68 2.01
CA SER A 165 17.52 -8.57 1.86
C SER A 165 18.55 -8.07 0.86
N GLU A 166 18.13 -7.23 -0.09
CA GLU A 166 19.00 -6.65 -1.13
C GLU A 166 18.50 -5.23 -1.47
N VAL A 167 19.42 -4.40 -1.99
CA VAL A 167 19.16 -3.02 -2.41
C VAL A 167 19.84 -2.82 -3.76
N GLY A 168 19.16 -2.23 -4.74
CA GLY A 168 19.73 -2.07 -6.07
C GLY A 168 19.02 -1.02 -6.91
N PHE A 169 19.75 -0.49 -7.89
CA PHE A 169 19.22 0.40 -8.92
C PHE A 169 19.05 -0.39 -10.21
N PHE A 170 17.86 -0.32 -10.80
CA PHE A 170 17.51 -1.10 -11.99
C PHE A 170 16.97 -0.21 -13.09
N LYS A 171 17.42 -0.47 -14.32
CA LYS A 171 16.84 0.12 -15.53
C LYS A 171 15.50 -0.53 -15.85
N MET A 172 14.69 0.17 -16.64
CA MET A 172 13.35 -0.30 -17.03
C MET A 172 13.36 -1.65 -17.79
N ASP A 173 14.39 -1.88 -18.61
CA ASP A 173 14.60 -3.10 -19.39
C ASP A 173 15.29 -4.24 -18.61
N GLU A 174 15.84 -3.92 -17.44
CA GLU A 174 16.56 -4.84 -16.56
C GLU A 174 15.84 -5.02 -15.21
N LEU A 175 14.53 -4.75 -15.17
CA LEU A 175 13.74 -4.89 -13.94
C LEU A 175 13.75 -6.34 -13.44
N PRO A 176 14.00 -6.54 -12.14
CA PRO A 176 13.93 -7.86 -11.51
C PRO A 176 12.46 -8.29 -11.33
N PRO A 177 12.21 -9.53 -10.86
CA PRO A 177 10.85 -9.95 -10.47
C PRO A 177 10.26 -8.99 -9.44
N LEU A 178 9.13 -8.37 -9.78
CA LEU A 178 8.48 -7.36 -8.93
C LEU A 178 7.52 -7.98 -7.93
N SER A 179 7.44 -7.39 -6.75
CA SER A 179 6.37 -7.63 -5.79
C SER A 179 5.11 -6.92 -6.27
N GLU A 180 4.30 -7.62 -7.05
CA GLU A 180 3.09 -7.07 -7.70
C GLU A 180 2.03 -6.62 -6.67
N GLU A 181 2.11 -7.00 -5.40
CA GLU A 181 1.27 -6.42 -4.33
C GLU A 181 1.64 -4.96 -4.04
N ARG A 182 2.93 -4.63 -4.09
CA ARG A 182 3.51 -3.34 -3.71
C ARG A 182 3.61 -2.38 -4.88
N ASN A 183 3.98 -2.89 -6.06
CA ASN A 183 4.07 -2.11 -7.30
C ASN A 183 3.93 -3.00 -8.52
N THR A 184 3.17 -2.51 -9.49
CA THR A 184 3.04 -3.18 -10.79
C THR A 184 4.10 -2.70 -11.77
N LYS A 185 4.47 -3.56 -12.73
CA LYS A 185 5.35 -3.15 -13.84
C LYS A 185 4.84 -1.91 -14.58
N ALA A 186 3.51 -1.78 -14.74
CA ALA A 186 2.90 -0.61 -15.39
C ALA A 186 3.07 0.68 -14.59
N GLN A 187 2.95 0.61 -13.26
CA GLN A 187 3.25 1.76 -12.38
C GLN A 187 4.72 2.15 -12.48
N ILE A 188 5.65 1.19 -12.38
CA ILE A 188 7.09 1.47 -12.52
C ILE A 188 7.40 2.10 -13.88
N ALA A 189 6.85 1.55 -14.97
CA ALA A 189 7.02 2.11 -16.31
C ALA A 189 6.57 3.57 -16.41
N ARG A 190 5.41 3.90 -15.82
CA ARG A 190 4.88 5.25 -15.78
C ARG A 190 5.77 6.18 -14.95
N LEU A 191 6.33 5.70 -13.84
CA LEU A 191 7.26 6.46 -13.01
C LEU A 191 8.54 6.84 -13.77
N PHE A 192 9.07 5.97 -14.62
CA PHE A 192 10.21 6.32 -15.49
C PHE A 192 9.93 7.49 -16.45
N GLU A 193 8.68 7.73 -16.82
CA GLU A 193 8.33 8.93 -17.61
C GLU A 193 8.51 10.22 -16.82
N TYR A 194 8.26 10.20 -15.50
CA TYR A 194 8.47 11.35 -14.62
C TYR A 194 9.94 11.72 -14.46
N ALA A 195 10.85 10.73 -14.51
CA ALA A 195 12.28 11.00 -14.49
C ALA A 195 12.73 11.80 -15.73
N LYS A 196 12.09 11.55 -16.88
CA LYS A 196 12.38 12.22 -18.16
C LYS A 196 11.64 13.55 -18.33
N ASN A 197 10.46 13.67 -17.71
CA ASN A 197 9.59 14.83 -17.83
C ASN A 197 9.14 15.32 -16.43
N PRO A 198 9.98 16.12 -15.74
CA PRO A 198 9.70 16.58 -14.39
C PRO A 198 8.41 17.42 -14.26
N GLU A 199 7.95 18.03 -15.35
CA GLU A 199 6.75 18.89 -15.38
C GLU A 199 5.45 18.10 -15.56
N LEU A 200 5.50 16.77 -15.69
CA LEU A 200 4.27 15.97 -15.76
C LEU A 200 3.41 16.22 -14.51
N PRO A 201 2.09 16.40 -14.69
CA PRO A 201 1.16 16.58 -13.57
C PRO A 201 1.14 15.33 -12.69
N VAL A 202 0.71 15.47 -11.44
CA VAL A 202 0.50 14.33 -10.55
C VAL A 202 -0.47 13.34 -11.20
N TRP A 203 -0.12 12.07 -11.20
CA TRP A 203 -0.98 11.00 -11.71
C TRP A 203 -1.95 10.54 -10.62
N PHE A 204 -3.24 10.71 -10.87
CA PHE A 204 -4.29 10.21 -9.99
C PHE A 204 -5.40 9.57 -10.84
N ASP A 205 -6.11 8.62 -10.23
CA ASP A 205 -7.25 7.91 -10.82
C ASP A 205 -8.62 8.40 -10.30
#